data_AF-A0A7K2P061-F1
#
_entry.id   AF-A0A7K2P061-F1
#
_cell.length_a   1.000
_cell.length_b   1.000
_cell.length_c   1.000
_cell.angle_alpha   90.00
_cell.angle_beta   90.00
_cell.angle_gamma   90.00
#
_symmetry.space_group_name_H-M   'P 1'
#
loop_
_entity.id
_entity.type
_entity.pdbx_description
1 polymer ?
#
loop_
_entity_poly.entity_id
_entity_poly.type
_entity_poly.pdbx_seq_one_letter_code
_entity_poly.pdbx_strand_id
1 'polypeptide(L)' 'TGAGVTAWSPGQRVVLHAGEQRDGVTYTRGVDYDGGWAEYALSAADAMTPLPDAIPFEQGAIIPDAVSTPWG' A
#
# COMPACT_ATOMS: atom_id res chain seq x y z
N THR A 1 9.92 6.93 4.42
CA THR A 1 10.12 8.03 5.39
C THR A 1 9.90 9.34 4.67
N GLY A 2 9.60 10.40 5.39
CA GLY A 2 9.38 11.73 4.82
C GLY A 2 9.09 12.72 5.92
N ALA A 3 9.20 14.02 5.63
CA ALA A 3 8.80 15.05 6.57
C ALA A 3 7.31 14.84 6.96
N GLY A 4 7.01 14.81 8.25
CA GLY A 4 5.66 14.61 8.77
C GLY A 4 5.16 13.16 8.82
N VAL A 5 5.92 12.18 8.33
CA VAL A 5 5.55 10.76 8.46
C VAL A 5 5.95 10.23 9.84
N THR A 6 4.98 10.00 10.71
CA THR A 6 5.20 9.53 12.10
C THR A 6 4.71 8.11 12.35
N ALA A 7 3.76 7.61 11.55
CA ALA A 7 3.16 6.28 11.73
C ALA A 7 4.07 5.11 11.30
N TRP A 8 5.16 5.40 10.57
CA TRP A 8 5.98 4.36 9.92
C TRP A 8 7.48 4.57 10.10
N SER A 9 8.21 3.47 10.25
CA SER A 9 9.66 3.41 10.33
C SER A 9 10.25 2.41 9.34
N PRO A 10 11.47 2.65 8.83
CA PRO A 10 12.17 1.66 8.00
C PRO A 10 12.23 0.28 8.66
N GLY A 11 12.11 -0.78 7.85
CA GLY A 11 12.11 -2.17 8.31
C GLY A 11 10.72 -2.72 8.68
N GLN A 12 9.70 -1.88 8.79
CA GLN A 12 8.33 -2.36 8.97
C GLN A 12 7.81 -3.01 7.70
N ARG A 13 7.12 -4.15 7.89
CA ARG A 13 6.46 -4.88 6.82
C ARG A 13 5.09 -4.27 6.59
N VAL A 14 4.81 -3.90 5.35
CA VAL A 14 3.55 -3.26 4.95
C VAL A 14 3.07 -3.80 3.61
N VAL A 15 1.77 -3.65 3.37
CA VAL A 15 1.15 -3.76 2.05
C VAL A 15 0.57 -2.40 1.68
N LEU A 16 0.57 -2.09 0.38
CA LEU A 16 0.07 -0.82 -0.14
C LEU A 16 -1.38 -0.98 -0.58
N HIS A 17 -2.23 0.00 -0.28
CA HIS A 17 -3.59 0.02 -0.81
C HIS A 17 -3.56 0.20 -2.33
N ALA A 18 -4.53 -0.42 -3.03
CA ALA A 18 -4.72 -0.20 -4.45
C ALA A 18 -5.17 1.23 -4.73
N GLY A 19 -6.14 1.74 -3.96
CA GLY A 19 -6.62 3.12 -4.04
C GLY A 19 -5.89 4.06 -3.08
N GLU A 20 -5.52 5.24 -3.57
CA GLU A 20 -4.96 6.35 -2.80
C GLU A 20 -5.84 7.59 -3.02
N GLN A 21 -6.26 8.27 -1.95
CA GLN A 21 -7.05 9.51 -2.06
C GLN A 21 -6.14 10.71 -2.28
N ARG A 22 -6.39 11.47 -3.34
CA ARG A 22 -5.70 12.74 -3.63
C ARG A 22 -6.75 13.79 -3.98
N ASP A 23 -6.86 14.82 -3.14
CA ASP A 23 -7.80 15.93 -3.33
C ASP A 23 -9.26 15.48 -3.60
N GLY A 24 -9.70 14.42 -2.91
CA GLY A 24 -11.05 13.85 -3.03
C GLY A 24 -11.26 12.93 -4.25
N VAL A 25 -10.20 12.61 -4.98
CA VAL A 25 -10.22 11.67 -6.11
C VAL A 25 -9.40 10.43 -5.75
N THR A 26 -9.98 9.25 -5.99
CA THR A 26 -9.26 7.98 -5.85
C THR A 26 -8.37 7.77 -7.07
N TYR A 27 -7.06 7.61 -6.84
CA TYR A 27 -6.09 7.15 -7.84
C TYR A 27 -5.71 5.71 -7.55
N THR A 28 -5.69 4.88 -8.59
CA THR A 28 -5.36 3.46 -8.49
C THR A 28 -3.89 3.25 -8.83
N ARG A 29 -3.14 2.72 -7.87
CA ARG A 29 -1.71 2.39 -7.98
C ARG A 29 -1.48 1.37 -9.10
N GLY A 30 -0.51 1.63 -9.99
CA GLY A 30 -0.21 0.76 -11.13
C GLY A 30 -1.19 0.89 -12.30
N VAL A 31 -2.19 1.77 -12.20
CA VAL A 31 -3.14 2.08 -13.28
C VAL A 31 -3.05 3.56 -13.63
N ASP A 32 -3.30 4.44 -12.65
CA ASP A 32 -3.30 5.89 -12.84
C ASP A 32 -1.92 6.53 -12.58
N TYR A 33 -1.02 5.81 -11.89
CA TYR A 33 0.35 6.22 -11.58
C TYR A 33 1.23 4.99 -11.27
N ASP A 34 2.53 5.19 -11.03
CA ASP A 34 3.50 4.12 -10.80
C ASP A 34 3.06 3.11 -9.73
N GLY A 35 3.31 1.83 -10.02
CA GLY A 35 2.85 0.70 -9.21
C GLY A 35 3.96 -0.20 -8.70
N GLY A 36 3.55 -1.39 -8.22
CA GLY A 36 4.45 -2.37 -7.60
C GLY A 36 5.30 -3.18 -8.58
N TRP A 37 5.22 -2.93 -9.89
CA TRP A 37 6.08 -3.61 -10.87
C TRP A 37 7.47 -2.94 -10.94
N ALA A 38 8.11 -2.86 -9.78
CA ALA A 38 9.37 -2.20 -9.53
C ALA A 38 9.98 -2.75 -8.22
N GLU A 39 11.27 -2.51 -7.99
CA GLU A 39 11.92 -2.87 -6.72
C GLU A 39 11.51 -1.94 -5.57
N TYR A 40 11.07 -0.72 -5.90
CA TYR A 40 10.65 0.31 -4.96
C TYR A 40 9.41 1.02 -5.49
N ALA A 41 8.51 1.41 -4.58
CA ALA A 41 7.34 2.22 -4.88
C ALA A 41 7.22 3.38 -3.89
N LEU A 42 6.82 4.54 -4.41
CA LEU A 42 6.43 5.68 -3.58
C LEU A 42 4.97 5.50 -3.12
N SER A 43 4.71 5.72 -1.84
CA SER A 43 3.36 5.62 -1.26
C SER A 43 3.08 6.82 -0.37
N ALA A 44 1.83 7.30 -0.38
CA ALA A 44 1.34 8.14 0.70
C ALA A 44 1.37 7.36 2.03
N ALA A 45 1.55 8.09 3.13
CA ALA A 45 1.69 7.48 4.46
C ALA A 45 0.38 6.82 4.94
N ASP A 46 -0.76 7.29 4.48
CA ASP A 46 -2.09 6.75 4.81
C ASP A 46 -2.55 5.61 3.89
N ALA A 47 -1.87 5.38 2.76
CA ALA A 47 -2.17 4.30 1.81
C ALA A 47 -1.40 2.99 2.12
N MET A 48 -1.09 2.74 3.40
CA MET A 48 -0.34 1.57 3.84
C MET A 48 -1.02 0.87 5.02
N THR A 49 -0.93 -0.46 5.06
CA THR A 49 -1.39 -1.28 6.20
C THR A 49 -0.25 -2.20 6.66
N PRO A 50 -0.07 -2.42 7.98
CA PRO A 50 0.94 -3.35 8.47
C PRO A 50 0.70 -4.76 7.93
N LEU A 51 1.77 -5.44 7.52
CA LEU A 51 1.72 -6.85 7.17
C LEU A 51 2.17 -7.68 8.39
N PRO A 52 1.26 -8.47 9.00
CA PRO A 52 1.61 -9.31 10.15
C PRO A 52 2.75 -10.28 9.86
N ASP A 53 3.54 -10.60 10.88
CA ASP A 53 4.75 -11.38 10.65
C ASP A 53 4.50 -12.79 10.09
N ALA A 54 3.37 -13.36 10.47
CA ALA A 54 2.94 -14.69 10.06
C ALA A 54 2.48 -14.78 8.58
N ILE A 55 2.28 -13.66 7.88
CA ILE A 55 1.80 -13.66 6.50
C ILE A 55 2.97 -13.39 5.55
N PRO A 56 3.35 -14.32 4.65
CA PRO A 56 4.39 -14.09 3.63
C PRO A 56 4.04 -12.93 2.69
N PHE A 57 5.05 -12.25 2.11
CA PHE A 57 4.81 -11.11 1.22
C PHE A 57 4.01 -11.48 -0.03
N GLU A 58 4.22 -12.68 -0.57
CA GLU A 58 3.53 -13.18 -1.75
C GLU A 58 2.02 -13.33 -1.51
N GLN A 59 1.64 -13.71 -0.29
CA GLN A 59 0.24 -13.75 0.13
C GLN A 59 -0.28 -12.36 0.49
N GLY A 60 0.52 -11.57 1.19
CA GLY A 60 0.17 -10.19 1.55
C GLY A 60 -0.11 -9.31 0.33
N ALA A 61 0.64 -9.48 -0.76
CA ALA A 61 0.55 -8.65 -1.95
C ALA A 61 -0.78 -8.75 -2.69
N ILE A 62 -1.51 -9.87 -2.57
CA ILE A 62 -2.83 -10.02 -3.22
C ILE A 62 -3.97 -9.44 -2.39
N ILE A 63 -3.76 -9.21 -1.08
CA ILE A 63 -4.83 -8.81 -0.16
C ILE A 63 -5.43 -7.44 -0.52
N PRO A 64 -4.64 -6.38 -0.78
CA PRO A 64 -5.15 -5.01 -0.96
C PRO A 64 -6.02 -4.76 -2.21
N ASP A 65 -6.19 -5.77 -3.05
CA ASP A 65 -7.13 -5.73 -4.17
C ASP A 65 -7.98 -7.01 -4.18
N ALA A 66 -7.39 -8.15 -4.51
CA ALA A 66 -8.14 -9.38 -4.76
C ALA A 66 -8.97 -9.88 -3.56
N VAL A 67 -8.57 -9.52 -2.33
CA VAL A 67 -9.31 -9.90 -1.11
C VAL A 67 -10.14 -8.74 -0.56
N SER A 68 -9.58 -7.52 -0.51
CA SER A 68 -10.27 -6.37 0.07
C SER A 68 -11.35 -5.76 -0.83
N THR A 69 -11.21 -5.82 -2.15
CA THR A 69 -12.22 -5.30 -3.09
C THR A 69 -13.59 -6.00 -2.92
N PRO A 70 -13.69 -7.34 -2.80
CA PRO A 70 -14.95 -8.01 -2.48
C PRO A 70 -15.31 -7.97 -0.98
N TRP A 71 -14.47 -7.39 -0.14
CA TRP A 71 -14.70 -7.34 1.30
C TRP A 71 -15.57 -6.13 1.67
N GLY A 72 -16.88 -6.38 1.78
CA GLY A 72 -17.85 -5.59 2.56
C GLY A 72 -17.94 -4.11 2.26
#